data_AF-C7GIC1-F1
#
_entry.id   AF-C7GIC1-F1
#
_cell.length_a   1.000
_cell.length_b   1.000
_cell.length_c   1.000
_cell.angle_alpha   90.00
_cell.angle_beta   90.00
_cell.angle_gamma   90.00
#
_symmetry.space_group_name_H-M   'P 1'
#
loop_
_entity.id
_entity.type
_entity.pdbx_description
1 polymer ?
#
loop_
_entity_poly.entity_id
_entity_poly.type
_entity_poly.pdbx_seq_one_letter_code
_entity_poly.pdbx_strand_id
1 'polypeptide(L)'
;MKKKPQAKQQGKPVKAGLNFSEKRRLAELKRTLAGNDKKQEKPTTAQNTITFKKMFRDGICQVTSTYYTKMVEFFDINYDLLEIEDQGEILEEYSKFINYFDPSIKFQLFLFNRQVNEQTLIDQFDIPLQGDDFDDIREEYSEMLKKQAAKGNNGIIKSKYLIFGTECKGFKEAKSKLNNIEADVIKNFLNLGTHARSLDGKERLRILHEYFNQDTMEPFRFSFQELSESGKSVKDYIAPPGFDFRYPSRFKAGKLYGCVHYLDIIAPRFNDELLKKLLDIDDNLTVTMHMQTMDPVKAIKMLKAALTNIQKMKIEEQKKAVRSGYDMDILPTDIITYEKDTLELLDDLNTSNQKIIKMTFLITCYGRNKRELENLIQRVSGIIQQANCNLRCMQYLQEQGLMASAPIGCNDTGIERVLTTKSTAILVPFCTQELFMPAPAIYYGLNALSNNMIMADRKRLRTPNGVILGTPGSL
;
A
#
# COMPACT_ATOMS: atom_id res chain seq x y z
N MET A 1 75.30 -14.23 56.44
CA MET A 1 76.17 -13.22 55.80
C MET A 1 75.32 -12.26 54.98
N LYS A 2 75.50 -10.96 55.20
CA LYS A 2 74.76 -9.85 54.59
C LYS A 2 74.96 -9.79 53.07
N LYS A 3 73.90 -9.53 52.29
CA LYS A 3 74.02 -8.82 51.00
C LYS A 3 72.90 -7.80 50.83
N LYS A 4 73.31 -6.55 50.66
CA LYS A 4 72.53 -5.38 50.23
C LYS A 4 72.11 -5.53 48.74
N PRO A 5 71.07 -4.80 48.30
CA PRO A 5 70.48 -4.91 46.97
C PRO A 5 71.09 -3.94 45.95
N GLN A 6 71.05 -4.30 44.68
CA GLN A 6 71.19 -3.49 43.44
C GLN A 6 70.97 -4.47 42.27
N ALA A 7 70.40 -4.16 41.11
CA ALA A 7 69.54 -3.12 40.58
C ALA A 7 68.98 -3.69 39.27
N LYS A 8 67.70 -3.43 38.97
CA LYS A 8 67.00 -3.89 37.75
C LYS A 8 67.66 -3.29 36.50
N GLN A 9 67.93 -4.12 35.49
CA GLN A 9 67.90 -3.69 34.09
C GLN A 9 66.75 -4.42 33.39
N GLN A 10 65.68 -3.67 33.14
CA GLN A 10 64.55 -4.06 32.31
C GLN A 10 64.99 -4.06 30.85
N GLY A 11 65.10 -5.23 30.23
CA GLY A 11 65.05 -5.36 28.78
C GLY A 11 63.65 -4.94 28.31
N LYS A 12 63.56 -3.86 27.53
CA LYS A 12 62.30 -3.38 26.93
C LYS A 12 61.73 -4.47 26.01
N PRO A 13 60.46 -4.90 26.16
CA PRO A 13 59.83 -5.74 25.15
C PRO A 13 59.60 -4.91 23.88
N VAL A 14 60.19 -5.36 22.77
CA VAL A 14 59.95 -4.81 21.44
C VAL A 14 58.46 -4.98 21.14
N LYS A 15 57.73 -3.87 21.04
CA LYS A 15 56.32 -3.87 20.62
C LYS A 15 56.29 -4.35 19.16
N ALA A 16 55.94 -5.61 18.95
CA ALA A 16 55.58 -6.12 17.63
C ALA A 16 54.40 -5.28 17.10
N GLY A 17 54.67 -4.47 16.09
CA GLY A 17 53.63 -3.71 15.41
C GLY A 17 52.70 -4.66 14.66
N LEU A 18 51.40 -4.37 14.70
CA LEU A 18 50.36 -5.14 14.00
C LEU A 18 50.77 -5.41 12.54
N ASN A 19 50.68 -6.68 12.13
CA ASN A 19 50.92 -7.06 10.74
C ASN A 19 49.85 -6.46 9.81
N PHE A 20 50.11 -6.37 8.51
CA PHE A 20 49.21 -5.73 7.53
C PHE A 20 47.78 -6.31 7.55
N SER A 21 47.65 -7.63 7.71
CA SER A 21 46.38 -8.33 7.86
C SER A 21 45.63 -7.91 9.13
N GLU A 22 46.34 -7.74 10.24
CA GLU A 22 45.78 -7.33 11.53
C GLU A 22 45.39 -5.85 11.52
N LYS A 23 46.18 -4.98 10.86
CA LYS A 23 45.81 -3.58 10.63
C LYS A 23 44.55 -3.47 9.78
N ARG A 24 44.39 -4.30 8.75
CA ARG A 24 43.19 -4.35 7.91
C ARG A 24 41.97 -4.82 8.72
N ARG A 25 42.14 -5.87 9.54
CA ARG A 25 41.08 -6.38 10.42
C ARG A 25 40.69 -5.38 11.51
N LEU A 26 41.65 -4.64 12.06
CA LEU A 26 41.42 -3.56 13.02
C LEU A 26 40.73 -2.36 12.37
N ALA A 27 41.04 -2.06 11.09
CA ALA A 27 40.35 -1.04 10.32
C ALA A 27 38.89 -1.43 9.98
N GLU A 28 38.64 -2.71 9.68
CA GLU A 28 37.29 -3.27 9.52
C GLU A 28 36.50 -3.26 10.83
N LEU A 29 37.14 -3.63 11.96
CA LEU A 29 36.56 -3.56 13.30
C LEU A 29 36.26 -2.13 13.74
N LYS A 30 37.14 -1.18 13.43
CA LYS A 30 36.90 0.25 13.68
C LYS A 30 35.78 0.81 12.81
N ARG A 31 35.64 0.35 11.56
CA ARG A 31 34.52 0.74 10.67
C ARG A 31 33.18 0.20 11.16
N THR A 32 33.14 -1.05 11.63
CA THR A 32 31.94 -1.68 12.19
C THR A 32 31.55 -1.05 13.54
N LEU A 33 32.52 -0.77 14.42
CA LEU A 33 32.26 -0.06 15.69
C LEU A 33 31.84 1.42 15.50
N ALA A 34 32.23 2.04 14.38
CA ALA A 34 31.81 3.40 14.01
C ALA A 34 30.44 3.47 13.31
N GLY A 35 29.68 2.37 13.25
CA GLY A 35 28.34 2.34 12.66
C GLY A 35 28.30 2.38 11.13
N ASN A 36 29.46 2.33 10.46
CA ASN A 36 29.56 2.20 9.00
C ASN A 36 29.57 0.71 8.60
N ASP A 37 28.50 0.01 8.95
CA ASP A 37 28.22 -1.32 8.40
C ASP A 37 28.01 -1.18 6.88
N LYS A 38 28.41 -2.20 6.12
CA LYS A 38 28.00 -2.44 4.71
C LYS A 38 26.48 -2.68 4.55
N LYS A 39 25.65 -2.15 5.45
CA LYS A 39 24.20 -2.22 5.37
C LYS A 39 23.70 -0.99 4.63
N GLN A 40 23.25 -1.24 3.40
CA GLN A 40 22.75 -0.30 2.38
C GLN A 40 23.86 0.54 1.74
N GLU A 41 24.59 -0.04 0.78
CA GLU A 41 25.14 0.75 -0.32
C GLU A 41 23.98 1.59 -0.87
N LYS A 42 24.12 2.92 -0.84
CA LYS A 42 23.13 3.81 -1.47
C LYS A 42 22.97 3.33 -2.92
N PRO A 43 21.74 3.03 -3.37
CA PRO A 43 21.53 2.54 -4.72
C PRO A 43 22.08 3.57 -5.71
N THR A 44 23.03 3.12 -6.53
CA THR A 44 23.72 3.97 -7.51
C THR A 44 22.94 4.12 -8.80
N THR A 45 21.91 3.28 -9.01
CA THR A 45 21.07 3.25 -10.20
C THR A 45 19.60 3.12 -9.80
N ALA A 46 18.69 3.56 -10.67
CA ALA A 46 17.24 3.47 -10.42
C ALA A 46 16.78 2.02 -10.20
N GLN A 47 17.41 1.06 -10.88
CA GLN A 47 17.17 -0.38 -10.71
C GLN A 47 17.52 -0.85 -9.30
N ASN A 48 18.62 -0.36 -8.73
CA ASN A 48 19.05 -0.76 -7.39
C ASN A 48 18.12 -0.22 -6.29
N THR A 49 17.44 0.90 -6.55
CA THR A 49 16.43 1.46 -5.65
C THR A 49 15.20 0.55 -5.54
N ILE A 50 14.77 -0.13 -6.62
CA ILE A 50 13.57 -0.98 -6.62
C ILE A 50 13.74 -2.22 -5.73
N THR A 51 12.89 -2.38 -4.72
CA THR A 51 13.04 -3.30 -3.58
C THR A 51 12.55 -4.73 -3.83
N PHE A 52 13.01 -5.39 -4.89
CA PHE A 52 12.87 -6.86 -5.01
C PHE A 52 14.10 -7.52 -5.66
N LYS A 53 14.26 -8.83 -5.48
CA LYS A 53 15.36 -9.61 -6.07
C LYS A 53 14.98 -10.26 -7.39
N LYS A 54 13.82 -10.92 -7.45
CA LYS A 54 13.40 -11.68 -8.64
C LYS A 54 11.89 -11.68 -8.82
N MET A 55 11.43 -11.55 -10.06
CA MET A 55 10.05 -11.82 -10.45
C MET A 55 9.96 -13.18 -11.15
N PHE A 56 9.07 -14.05 -10.68
CA PHE A 56 8.80 -15.34 -11.32
C PHE A 56 7.63 -15.22 -12.31
N ARG A 57 7.54 -16.16 -13.26
CA ARG A 57 6.52 -16.15 -14.32
C ARG A 57 5.09 -16.27 -13.77
N ASP A 58 4.93 -16.91 -12.62
CA ASP A 58 3.64 -17.13 -11.95
C ASP A 58 3.22 -15.99 -11.00
N GLY A 59 3.84 -14.81 -11.11
CA GLY A 59 3.46 -13.62 -10.34
C GLY A 59 4.08 -13.53 -8.94
N ILE A 60 4.72 -14.60 -8.47
CA ILE A 60 5.44 -14.60 -7.19
C ILE A 60 6.66 -13.69 -7.34
N CYS A 61 6.82 -12.77 -6.40
CA CYS A 61 7.96 -11.88 -6.30
C CYS A 61 8.80 -12.27 -5.09
N GLN A 62 10.10 -12.51 -5.30
CA GLN A 62 11.07 -12.67 -4.23
C GLN A 62 11.62 -11.30 -3.87
N VAL A 63 11.22 -10.80 -2.70
CA VAL A 63 11.60 -9.48 -2.19
C VAL A 63 12.96 -9.56 -1.51
N THR A 64 13.14 -10.52 -0.59
CA THR A 64 14.41 -10.78 0.11
C THR A 64 14.87 -12.22 -0.11
N SER A 65 15.89 -12.70 0.59
CA SER A 65 16.27 -14.12 0.51
C SER A 65 15.15 -15.07 0.98
N THR A 66 14.35 -14.62 1.95
CA THR A 66 13.34 -15.44 2.61
C THR A 66 11.92 -14.92 2.41
N TYR A 67 11.73 -13.66 2.03
CA TYR A 67 10.40 -13.08 1.90
C TYR A 67 9.89 -13.09 0.46
N TYR A 68 8.71 -13.67 0.26
CA TYR A 68 8.06 -13.81 -1.03
C TYR A 68 6.64 -13.24 -0.98
N THR A 69 6.20 -12.57 -2.04
CA THR A 69 4.88 -11.95 -2.12
C THR A 69 4.15 -12.36 -3.40
N LYS A 70 2.83 -12.42 -3.34
CA LYS A 70 1.93 -12.60 -4.48
C LYS A 70 0.90 -11.47 -4.51
N MET A 71 0.31 -11.23 -5.66
CA MET A 71 -0.57 -10.08 -5.92
C MET A 71 -1.82 -10.55 -6.64
N VAL A 72 -2.97 -10.05 -6.20
CA VAL A 72 -4.27 -10.22 -6.85
C VAL A 72 -4.88 -8.86 -7.15
N GLU A 73 -5.58 -8.74 -8.27
CA GLU A 73 -6.43 -7.60 -8.59
C GLU A 73 -7.85 -7.93 -8.13
N PHE A 74 -8.53 -6.96 -7.54
CA PHE A 74 -9.93 -7.10 -7.16
C PHE A 74 -10.73 -5.89 -7.66
N PHE A 75 -12.04 -6.08 -7.84
CA PHE A 75 -12.90 -5.08 -8.46
C PHE A 75 -13.81 -4.41 -7.44
N ASP A 76 -14.46 -3.33 -7.86
CA ASP A 76 -15.36 -2.59 -7.00
C ASP A 76 -16.72 -3.28 -6.85
N ILE A 77 -17.44 -2.95 -5.78
CA ILE A 77 -18.84 -3.31 -5.55
C ILE A 77 -19.64 -2.02 -5.34
N ASN A 78 -20.96 -2.09 -5.49
CA ASN A 78 -21.83 -0.96 -5.20
C ASN A 78 -21.98 -0.82 -3.67
N TYR A 79 -21.00 -0.22 -3.01
CA TYR A 79 -21.04 0.03 -1.56
C TYR A 79 -21.81 1.32 -1.24
N ASP A 80 -21.64 2.34 -2.09
CA ASP A 80 -22.22 3.68 -1.87
C ASP A 80 -23.74 3.74 -1.97
N LEU A 81 -24.34 2.81 -2.71
CA LEU A 81 -25.77 2.74 -2.97
C LEU A 81 -26.52 1.86 -1.97
N LEU A 82 -25.80 1.21 -1.05
CA LEU A 82 -26.37 0.30 -0.07
C LEU A 82 -26.96 1.07 1.12
N GLU A 83 -27.93 0.44 1.76
CA GLU A 83 -28.44 0.91 3.03
C GLU A 83 -27.39 0.74 4.13
N ILE A 84 -27.51 1.49 5.23
CA ILE A 84 -26.52 1.48 6.33
C ILE A 84 -26.37 0.09 6.94
N GLU A 85 -27.46 -0.69 7.00
CA GLU A 85 -27.44 -2.07 7.51
C GLU A 85 -26.58 -2.97 6.62
N ASP A 86 -26.79 -2.93 5.30
CA ASP A 86 -26.02 -3.70 4.30
C ASP A 86 -24.54 -3.26 4.27
N GLN A 87 -24.25 -1.97 4.42
CA GLN A 87 -22.88 -1.47 4.58
C GLN A 87 -22.22 -2.07 5.82
N GLY A 88 -22.97 -2.19 6.92
CA GLY A 88 -22.53 -2.88 8.13
C GLY A 88 -22.15 -4.34 7.90
N GLU A 89 -22.93 -5.07 7.09
CA GLU A 89 -22.62 -6.46 6.73
C GLU A 89 -21.30 -6.56 5.94
N ILE A 90 -21.08 -5.68 4.97
CA ILE A 90 -19.82 -5.63 4.20
C ILE A 90 -18.63 -5.32 5.11
N LEU A 91 -18.78 -4.39 6.05
CA LEU A 91 -17.73 -4.06 7.01
C LEU A 91 -17.42 -5.24 7.96
N GLU A 92 -18.43 -6.03 8.33
CA GLU A 92 -18.24 -7.24 9.13
C GLU A 92 -17.49 -8.31 8.33
N GLU A 93 -17.91 -8.58 7.09
CA GLU A 93 -17.22 -9.52 6.20
C GLU A 93 -15.79 -9.05 5.88
N TYR A 94 -15.56 -7.75 5.73
CA TYR A 94 -14.22 -7.20 5.51
C TYR A 94 -13.36 -7.32 6.77
N SER A 95 -13.96 -7.18 7.96
CA SER A 95 -13.29 -7.47 9.23
C SER A 95 -12.88 -8.94 9.33
N LYS A 96 -13.75 -9.87 8.92
CA LYS A 96 -13.43 -11.31 8.86
C LYS A 96 -12.29 -11.58 7.88
N PHE A 97 -12.30 -10.91 6.73
CA PHE A 97 -11.23 -11.00 5.74
C PHE A 97 -9.88 -10.50 6.27
N ILE A 98 -9.84 -9.35 6.94
CA ILE A 98 -8.62 -8.86 7.58
C ILE A 98 -8.12 -9.86 8.64
N ASN A 99 -9.04 -10.43 9.41
CA ASN A 99 -8.73 -11.40 10.46
C ASN A 99 -8.29 -12.77 9.93
N TYR A 100 -8.57 -13.11 8.66
CA TYR A 100 -8.08 -14.34 8.03
C TYR A 100 -6.55 -14.39 8.02
N PHE A 101 -5.88 -13.24 7.82
CA PHE A 101 -4.43 -13.16 7.81
C PHE A 101 -3.86 -13.43 9.20
N ASP A 102 -3.09 -14.51 9.33
CA ASP A 102 -2.35 -14.80 10.55
C ASP A 102 -1.11 -13.89 10.69
N PRO A 103 -0.51 -13.77 11.89
CA PRO A 103 0.60 -12.85 12.13
C PRO A 103 1.86 -13.09 11.29
N SER A 104 2.02 -14.26 10.66
CA SER A 104 3.13 -14.56 9.76
C SER A 104 2.95 -13.97 8.35
N ILE A 105 1.71 -13.61 7.99
CA ILE A 105 1.38 -13.04 6.69
C ILE A 105 1.33 -11.52 6.82
N LYS A 106 2.16 -10.86 6.00
CA LYS A 106 2.08 -9.42 5.78
C LYS A 106 1.27 -9.18 4.53
N PHE A 107 0.39 -8.19 4.56
CA PHE A 107 -0.40 -7.84 3.39
C PHE A 107 -0.44 -6.33 3.17
N GLN A 108 -0.62 -5.94 1.92
CA GLN A 108 -0.61 -4.58 1.45
C GLN A 108 -1.83 -4.38 0.55
N LEU A 109 -2.65 -3.39 0.88
CA LEU A 109 -3.63 -2.85 -0.04
C LEU A 109 -2.96 -1.76 -0.88
N PHE A 110 -3.06 -1.86 -2.20
CA PHE A 110 -2.48 -0.93 -3.15
C PHE A 110 -3.58 -0.43 -4.09
N LEU A 111 -3.91 0.84 -3.96
CA LEU A 111 -4.96 1.50 -4.73
C LEU A 111 -4.30 2.56 -5.61
N PHE A 112 -4.49 2.44 -6.92
CA PHE A 112 -3.68 3.12 -7.89
C PHE A 112 -4.53 3.89 -8.90
N ASN A 113 -4.56 5.20 -8.73
CA ASN A 113 -5.12 6.14 -9.68
C ASN A 113 -3.99 6.64 -10.58
N ARG A 114 -4.15 6.45 -11.89
CA ARG A 114 -3.17 6.90 -12.86
C ARG A 114 -3.83 7.36 -14.13
N GLN A 115 -3.24 8.39 -14.73
CA GLN A 115 -3.57 8.81 -16.06
C GLN A 115 -3.08 7.79 -17.08
N VAL A 116 -3.94 7.48 -18.03
CA VAL A 116 -3.70 6.52 -19.11
C VAL A 116 -3.79 7.27 -20.42
N ASN A 117 -3.00 6.81 -21.39
CA ASN A 117 -2.92 7.47 -22.67
C ASN A 117 -4.32 7.46 -23.32
N GLU A 118 -4.81 8.64 -23.68
CA GLU A 118 -6.08 8.82 -24.36
C GLU A 118 -6.16 7.95 -25.61
N GLN A 119 -5.04 7.78 -26.33
CA GLN A 119 -4.95 6.89 -27.49
C GLN A 119 -5.25 5.43 -27.14
N THR A 120 -4.75 4.93 -26.01
CA THR A 120 -5.01 3.54 -25.57
C THR A 120 -6.44 3.33 -25.09
N LEU A 121 -7.08 4.38 -24.56
CA LEU A 121 -8.51 4.39 -24.28
C LEU A 121 -9.31 4.43 -25.60
N ILE A 122 -8.92 5.27 -26.54
CA ILE A 122 -9.50 5.40 -27.88
C ILE A 122 -9.45 4.06 -28.63
N ASP A 123 -8.33 3.35 -28.59
CA ASP A 123 -8.15 2.05 -29.26
C ASP A 123 -9.12 0.98 -28.71
N GLN A 124 -9.59 1.10 -27.45
CA GLN A 124 -10.61 0.21 -26.89
C GLN A 124 -12.01 0.46 -27.46
N PHE A 125 -12.26 1.65 -28.00
CA PHE A 125 -13.52 2.05 -28.63
C PHE A 125 -13.48 1.97 -30.16
N ASP A 126 -12.35 1.58 -30.73
CA ASP A 126 -12.21 1.43 -32.17
C ASP A 126 -12.97 0.17 -32.62
N ILE A 127 -13.98 0.40 -33.46
CA ILE A 127 -14.75 -0.67 -34.09
C ILE A 127 -14.14 -0.89 -35.47
N PRO A 128 -13.64 -2.11 -35.78
CA PRO A 128 -13.02 -2.36 -37.08
C PRO A 128 -14.05 -2.21 -38.20
N LEU A 129 -13.65 -1.47 -39.25
CA LEU A 129 -14.40 -1.36 -40.50
C LEU A 129 -14.55 -2.73 -41.16
N GLN A 130 -15.71 -2.98 -41.76
CA GLN A 130 -16.04 -4.27 -42.38
C GLN A 130 -16.10 -4.20 -43.91
N GLY A 131 -15.96 -3.00 -44.49
CA GLY A 131 -16.09 -2.78 -45.93
C GLY A 131 -17.53 -2.90 -46.41
N ASP A 132 -18.50 -2.58 -45.54
CA ASP A 132 -19.93 -2.61 -45.85
C ASP A 132 -20.57 -1.21 -45.76
N ASP A 133 -21.85 -1.10 -46.11
CA ASP A 133 -22.61 0.15 -46.15
C ASP A 133 -22.82 0.81 -44.77
N PHE A 134 -22.32 0.23 -43.67
CA PHE A 134 -22.44 0.76 -42.30
C PHE A 134 -21.13 1.31 -41.74
N ASP A 135 -20.04 1.33 -42.53
CA ASP A 135 -18.75 1.82 -42.08
C ASP A 135 -18.77 3.30 -41.65
N ASP A 136 -19.60 4.13 -42.32
CA ASP A 136 -19.86 5.52 -41.93
C ASP A 136 -20.48 5.63 -40.53
N ILE A 137 -21.46 4.77 -40.22
CA ILE A 137 -22.09 4.69 -38.89
C ILE A 137 -21.09 4.19 -37.84
N ARG A 138 -20.22 3.23 -38.19
CA ARG A 138 -19.17 2.74 -37.28
C ARG A 138 -18.20 3.85 -36.92
N GLU A 139 -17.76 4.65 -37.90
CA GLU A 139 -16.90 5.81 -37.65
C GLU A 139 -17.58 6.85 -36.75
N GLU A 140 -18.81 7.25 -37.06
CA GLU A 140 -19.56 8.23 -36.25
C GLU A 140 -19.77 7.74 -34.82
N TYR A 141 -20.15 6.47 -34.65
CA TYR A 141 -20.36 5.88 -33.34
C TYR A 141 -19.05 5.78 -32.55
N SER A 142 -17.94 5.36 -33.18
CA SER A 142 -16.63 5.38 -32.54
C SER A 142 -16.20 6.80 -32.15
N GLU A 143 -16.45 7.82 -32.96
CA GLU A 143 -16.22 9.22 -32.57
C GLU A 143 -17.09 9.65 -31.38
N MET A 144 -18.37 9.28 -31.37
CA MET A 144 -19.27 9.57 -30.26
C MET A 144 -18.75 8.94 -28.94
N LEU A 145 -18.31 7.68 -28.97
CA LEU A 145 -17.72 7.00 -27.81
C LEU A 145 -16.47 7.73 -27.31
N LYS A 146 -15.58 8.14 -28.23
CA LYS A 146 -14.37 8.90 -27.89
C LYS A 146 -14.73 10.23 -27.21
N LYS A 147 -15.73 10.95 -27.72
CA LYS A 147 -16.25 12.19 -27.10
C LYS A 147 -16.85 11.96 -25.71
N GLN A 148 -17.56 10.87 -25.48
CA GLN A 148 -18.13 10.55 -24.16
C GLN A 148 -17.05 10.12 -23.17
N ALA A 149 -16.08 9.33 -23.60
CA ALA A 149 -14.93 8.94 -22.77
C ALA A 149 -14.15 10.17 -22.28
N ALA A 150 -13.92 11.16 -23.15
CA ALA A 150 -13.26 12.42 -22.81
C ALA A 150 -14.06 13.30 -21.84
N LYS A 151 -15.39 13.18 -21.80
CA LYS A 151 -16.27 13.93 -20.88
C LYS A 151 -16.39 13.29 -19.50
N GLY A 152 -16.27 11.97 -19.42
CA GLY A 152 -16.57 11.22 -18.21
C GLY A 152 -15.50 11.34 -17.13
N ASN A 153 -14.31 10.83 -17.43
CA ASN A 153 -13.20 10.79 -16.50
C ASN A 153 -11.94 11.20 -17.23
N ASN A 154 -11.07 12.00 -16.61
CA ASN A 154 -9.99 12.76 -17.25
C ASN A 154 -8.80 11.89 -17.71
N GLY A 155 -9.08 10.69 -18.23
CA GLY A 155 -8.14 9.63 -18.59
C GLY A 155 -7.62 8.84 -17.39
N ILE A 156 -8.29 8.87 -16.23
CA ILE A 156 -7.82 8.19 -15.02
C ILE A 156 -8.38 6.76 -14.95
N ILE A 157 -7.48 5.77 -14.82
CA ILE A 157 -7.86 4.40 -14.45
C ILE A 157 -7.55 4.20 -12.96
N LYS A 158 -8.57 3.71 -12.24
CA LYS A 158 -8.49 3.32 -10.84
C LYS A 158 -8.38 1.79 -10.77
N SER A 159 -7.30 1.28 -10.19
CA SER A 159 -7.08 -0.16 -10.05
C SER A 159 -6.76 -0.51 -8.60
N LYS A 160 -7.30 -1.63 -8.11
CA LYS A 160 -7.18 -2.06 -6.72
C LYS A 160 -6.52 -3.42 -6.64
N TYR A 161 -5.51 -3.52 -5.79
CA TYR A 161 -4.72 -4.73 -5.66
C TYR A 161 -4.46 -5.07 -4.20
N LEU A 162 -4.44 -6.37 -3.93
CA LEU A 162 -3.98 -6.90 -2.66
C LEU A 162 -2.71 -7.69 -2.89
N ILE A 163 -1.65 -7.31 -2.18
CA ILE A 163 -0.39 -8.01 -2.14
C ILE A 163 -0.28 -8.69 -0.79
N PHE A 164 0.09 -9.96 -0.75
CA PHE A 164 0.31 -10.70 0.50
C PHE A 164 1.60 -11.50 0.40
N GLY A 165 2.28 -11.67 1.54
CA GLY A 165 3.58 -12.30 1.59
C GLY A 165 3.89 -12.98 2.90
N THR A 166 4.78 -13.96 2.82
CA THR A 166 5.24 -14.76 3.96
C THR A 166 6.74 -15.02 3.83
N GLU A 167 7.39 -15.25 4.97
CA GLU A 167 8.75 -15.76 5.03
C GLU A 167 8.75 -17.26 4.70
N CYS A 168 9.66 -17.70 3.82
CA CYS A 168 9.84 -19.06 3.33
C CYS A 168 11.32 -19.32 3.04
N LYS A 169 11.80 -20.55 3.22
CA LYS A 169 13.23 -20.87 3.00
C LYS A 169 13.61 -20.97 1.53
N GLY A 170 12.63 -21.21 0.65
CA GLY A 170 12.85 -21.32 -0.78
C GLY A 170 11.58 -21.23 -1.61
N PHE A 171 11.77 -21.07 -2.91
CA PHE A 171 10.69 -20.82 -3.86
C PHE A 171 9.62 -21.92 -3.89
N LYS A 172 10.00 -23.20 -3.79
CA LYS A 172 9.02 -24.31 -3.84
C LYS A 172 8.04 -24.27 -2.66
N GLU A 173 8.54 -23.95 -1.46
CA GLU A 173 7.72 -23.76 -0.26
C GLU A 173 6.82 -22.52 -0.41
N ALA A 174 7.42 -21.40 -0.82
CA ALA A 174 6.71 -20.13 -1.03
C ALA A 174 5.57 -20.29 -2.03
N LYS A 175 5.80 -20.99 -3.15
CA LYS A 175 4.79 -21.25 -4.17
C LYS A 175 3.60 -22.03 -3.64
N SER A 176 3.84 -23.08 -2.87
CA SER A 176 2.74 -23.86 -2.26
C SER A 176 1.91 -23.00 -1.30
N LYS A 177 2.57 -22.31 -0.36
CA LYS A 177 1.89 -21.46 0.63
C LYS A 177 1.13 -20.29 0.00
N LEU A 178 1.77 -19.54 -0.89
CA LEU A 178 1.16 -18.36 -1.51
C LEU A 178 0.00 -18.73 -2.45
N ASN A 179 0.04 -19.89 -3.11
CA ASN A 179 -1.09 -20.35 -3.93
C ASN A 179 -2.30 -20.75 -3.07
N ASN A 180 -2.08 -21.35 -1.89
CA ASN A 180 -3.16 -21.65 -0.96
C ASN A 180 -3.79 -20.36 -0.41
N ILE A 181 -2.94 -19.41 0.03
CA ILE A 181 -3.41 -18.09 0.51
C ILE A 181 -4.16 -17.36 -0.62
N GLU A 182 -3.68 -17.43 -1.86
CA GLU A 182 -4.37 -16.83 -3.01
C GLU A 182 -5.78 -17.39 -3.20
N ALA A 183 -5.94 -18.73 -3.16
CA ALA A 183 -7.24 -19.36 -3.34
C ALA A 183 -8.23 -18.91 -2.25
N ASP A 184 -7.77 -18.83 -1.00
CA ASP A 184 -8.57 -18.34 0.11
C ASP A 184 -8.88 -16.84 -0.02
N VAL A 185 -7.92 -16.02 -0.44
CA VAL A 185 -8.11 -14.59 -0.68
C VAL A 185 -9.18 -14.36 -1.76
N ILE A 186 -9.09 -15.07 -2.89
CA ILE A 186 -10.11 -14.99 -3.96
C ILE A 186 -11.47 -15.41 -3.44
N LYS A 187 -11.55 -16.47 -2.63
CA LYS A 187 -12.81 -16.92 -2.02
C LYS A 187 -13.40 -15.88 -1.06
N ASN A 188 -12.57 -15.25 -0.22
CA ASN A 188 -13.04 -14.20 0.69
C ASN A 188 -13.54 -12.96 -0.08
N PHE A 189 -12.88 -12.59 -1.18
CA PHE A 189 -13.38 -11.53 -2.06
C PHE A 189 -14.73 -11.90 -2.71
N LEU A 190 -14.91 -13.16 -3.12
CA LEU A 190 -16.21 -13.63 -3.63
C LEU A 190 -17.30 -13.56 -2.55
N ASN A 191 -16.99 -13.86 -1.30
CA ASN A 191 -17.94 -13.72 -0.19
C ASN A 191 -18.32 -12.24 0.06
N LEU A 192 -17.38 -11.31 -0.15
CA LEU A 192 -17.63 -9.86 -0.12
C LEU A 192 -18.45 -9.36 -1.33
N GLY A 193 -18.79 -10.22 -2.28
CA GLY A 193 -19.53 -9.85 -3.49
C GLY A 193 -18.65 -9.28 -4.61
N THR A 194 -17.33 -9.33 -4.48
CA THR A 194 -16.39 -8.88 -5.52
C THR A 194 -15.66 -10.03 -6.19
N HIS A 195 -15.21 -9.80 -7.42
CA HIS A 195 -14.34 -10.72 -8.14
C HIS A 195 -12.89 -10.33 -7.91
N ALA A 196 -12.02 -11.33 -7.78
CA ALA A 196 -10.58 -11.14 -7.73
C ALA A 196 -9.88 -12.12 -8.67
N ARG A 197 -8.77 -11.68 -9.26
CA ARG A 197 -7.95 -12.50 -10.16
C ARG A 197 -6.47 -12.42 -9.80
N SER A 198 -5.77 -13.52 -10.02
CA SER A 198 -4.31 -13.59 -9.92
C SER A 198 -3.66 -12.79 -11.05
N LEU A 199 -2.49 -12.21 -10.78
CA LEU A 199 -1.63 -11.64 -11.80
C LEU A 199 -0.43 -12.54 -12.04
N ASP A 200 -0.10 -12.76 -13.31
CA ASP A 200 1.16 -13.41 -13.67
C ASP A 200 2.36 -12.48 -13.50
N GLY A 201 3.56 -13.01 -13.74
CA GLY A 201 4.80 -12.25 -13.60
C GLY A 201 4.91 -11.05 -14.53
N LYS A 202 4.39 -11.15 -15.76
CA LYS A 202 4.42 -10.08 -16.75
C LYS A 202 3.42 -8.99 -16.40
N GLU A 203 2.20 -9.37 -16.02
CA GLU A 203 1.16 -8.44 -15.58
C GLU A 203 1.60 -7.66 -14.34
N ARG A 204 2.20 -8.33 -13.35
CA ARG A 204 2.72 -7.65 -12.16
C ARG A 204 3.85 -6.67 -12.50
N LEU A 205 4.73 -7.03 -13.44
CA LEU A 205 5.78 -6.12 -13.92
C LEU A 205 5.22 -4.94 -14.70
N ARG A 206 4.13 -5.14 -15.46
CA ARG A 206 3.40 -4.04 -16.10
C ARG A 206 2.93 -3.03 -15.06
N ILE A 207 2.32 -3.47 -13.96
CA ILE A 207 1.84 -2.55 -12.90
C ILE A 207 3.01 -1.82 -12.24
N LEU A 208 4.13 -2.50 -11.99
CA LEU A 208 5.35 -1.84 -11.48
C LEU A 208 5.91 -0.81 -12.47
N HIS A 209 5.95 -1.12 -13.76
CA HIS A 209 6.37 -0.18 -14.80
C HIS A 209 5.45 1.04 -14.83
N GLU A 210 4.13 0.83 -14.86
CA GLU A 210 3.13 1.90 -14.83
C GLU A 210 3.27 2.76 -13.57
N TYR A 211 3.57 2.17 -12.42
CA TYR A 211 3.80 2.90 -11.17
C TYR A 211 5.04 3.80 -11.22
N PHE A 212 6.16 3.32 -11.75
CA PHE A 212 7.41 4.08 -11.77
C PHE A 212 7.55 5.04 -12.98
N ASN A 213 6.85 4.78 -14.09
CA ASN A 213 6.95 5.50 -15.37
C ASN A 213 5.65 6.22 -15.74
N GLN A 214 5.01 6.86 -14.77
CA GLN A 214 3.75 7.60 -14.98
C GLN A 214 3.91 8.81 -15.93
N ASP A 215 5.14 9.16 -16.34
CA ASP A 215 5.45 10.33 -17.16
C ASP A 215 5.45 10.07 -18.67
N THR A 216 5.81 8.86 -19.11
CA THR A 216 5.98 8.54 -20.53
C THR A 216 4.72 7.93 -21.16
N MET A 217 3.83 7.33 -20.35
CA MET A 217 2.63 6.60 -20.81
C MET A 217 2.95 5.53 -21.87
N GLU A 218 4.19 5.05 -21.92
CA GLU A 218 4.64 4.08 -22.91
C GLU A 218 4.09 2.67 -22.60
N PRO A 219 3.70 1.90 -23.63
CA PRO A 219 3.20 0.55 -23.42
C PRO A 219 4.32 -0.35 -22.90
N PHE A 220 4.02 -1.15 -21.86
CA PHE A 220 4.98 -2.08 -21.30
C PHE A 220 5.25 -3.25 -22.26
N ARG A 221 6.45 -3.26 -22.86
CA ARG A 221 6.92 -4.30 -23.77
C ARG A 221 7.92 -5.21 -23.04
N PHE A 222 7.49 -6.43 -22.73
CA PHE A 222 8.31 -7.39 -22.01
C PHE A 222 8.00 -8.83 -22.41
N SER A 223 9.07 -9.62 -22.56
CA SER A 223 9.03 -11.07 -22.75
C SER A 223 10.10 -11.73 -21.88
N PHE A 224 9.71 -12.79 -21.15
CA PHE A 224 10.66 -13.59 -20.37
C PHE A 224 11.65 -14.37 -21.26
N GLN A 225 11.33 -14.62 -22.53
CA GLN A 225 12.22 -15.29 -23.48
C GLN A 225 13.33 -14.34 -23.94
N GLU A 226 12.96 -13.15 -24.40
CA GLU A 226 13.91 -12.11 -24.79
C GLU A 226 14.81 -11.67 -23.63
N LEU A 227 14.28 -11.66 -22.40
CA LEU A 227 15.06 -11.37 -21.22
C LEU A 227 16.26 -12.32 -21.06
N SER A 228 16.05 -13.63 -21.20
CA SER A 228 17.13 -14.62 -21.06
C SER A 228 18.23 -14.49 -22.10
N GLU A 229 17.91 -13.94 -23.27
CA GLU A 229 18.84 -13.76 -24.39
C GLU A 229 19.57 -12.40 -24.32
N SER A 230 18.91 -11.38 -23.78
CA SER A 230 19.39 -9.98 -23.78
C SER A 230 20.47 -9.65 -22.73
N GLY A 231 20.68 -10.51 -21.72
CA GLY A 231 21.55 -10.23 -20.58
C GLY A 231 21.06 -9.11 -19.64
N LYS A 232 19.87 -8.53 -19.91
CA LYS A 232 19.25 -7.50 -19.07
C LYS A 232 18.59 -8.11 -17.84
N SER A 233 18.42 -7.30 -16.80
CA SER A 233 17.61 -7.65 -15.64
C SER A 233 16.14 -7.24 -15.87
N VAL A 234 15.22 -7.88 -15.15
CA VAL A 234 13.80 -7.48 -15.15
C VAL A 234 13.64 -6.01 -14.74
N LYS A 235 14.51 -5.52 -13.86
CA LYS A 235 14.46 -4.14 -13.37
C LYS A 235 14.75 -3.11 -14.46
N ASP A 236 15.50 -3.47 -15.48
CA ASP A 236 15.80 -2.58 -16.62
C ASP A 236 14.57 -2.26 -17.47
N TYR A 237 13.52 -3.08 -17.39
CA TYR A 237 12.27 -2.87 -18.12
C TYR A 237 11.22 -2.09 -17.32
N ILE A 238 11.40 -1.94 -16.00
CA ILE A 238 10.42 -1.28 -15.13
C ILE A 238 10.96 -0.02 -14.48
N ALA A 239 12.29 0.14 -14.38
CA ALA A 239 12.90 1.30 -13.77
C ALA A 239 12.73 2.53 -14.67
N PRO A 240 12.46 3.71 -14.07
CA PRO A 240 12.44 4.94 -14.83
C PRO A 240 13.86 5.35 -15.22
N PRO A 241 14.02 6.33 -16.13
CA PRO A 241 15.32 6.83 -16.54
C PRO A 241 16.21 7.24 -15.36
N GLY A 242 15.60 7.69 -14.26
CA GLY A 242 16.29 7.98 -13.01
C GLY A 242 15.34 8.45 -11.92
N PHE A 243 15.80 8.32 -10.67
CA PHE A 243 15.20 8.97 -9.52
C PHE A 243 16.07 10.13 -9.02
N ASP A 244 15.44 11.20 -8.55
CA ASP A 244 16.09 12.34 -7.90
C ASP A 244 15.49 12.58 -6.52
N PHE A 245 16.24 12.24 -5.47
CA PHE A 245 15.85 12.42 -4.06
C PHE A 245 16.61 13.57 -3.38
N ARG A 246 17.16 14.53 -4.14
CA ARG A 246 17.95 15.63 -3.56
C ARG A 246 17.16 16.53 -2.61
N TYR A 247 15.84 16.57 -2.75
CA TYR A 247 14.97 17.42 -1.94
C TYR A 247 14.36 16.64 -0.77
N PRO A 248 14.27 17.25 0.43
CA PRO A 248 13.75 16.54 1.61
C PRO A 248 12.30 16.10 1.45
N SER A 249 11.46 16.95 0.87
CA SER A 249 10.01 16.81 0.85
C SER A 249 9.43 16.38 -0.50
N ARG A 250 10.26 16.00 -1.46
CA ARG A 250 9.81 15.54 -2.79
C ARG A 250 10.90 14.77 -3.52
N PHE A 251 10.49 13.98 -4.49
CA PHE A 251 11.38 13.31 -5.41
C PHE A 251 11.01 13.62 -6.86
N LYS A 252 11.87 13.24 -7.80
CA LYS A 252 11.56 13.18 -9.22
C LYS A 252 11.70 11.74 -9.70
N ALA A 253 10.75 11.25 -10.48
CA ALA A 253 10.85 9.98 -11.21
C ALA A 253 10.66 10.30 -12.70
N GLY A 254 11.72 10.12 -13.50
CA GLY A 254 11.72 10.61 -14.88
C GLY A 254 11.47 12.12 -14.94
N LYS A 255 10.37 12.54 -15.57
CA LYS A 255 9.95 13.95 -15.66
C LYS A 255 8.99 14.39 -14.55
N LEU A 256 8.29 13.47 -13.89
CA LEU A 256 7.28 13.78 -12.87
C LEU A 256 7.90 14.14 -11.52
N TYR A 257 7.26 15.07 -10.82
CA TYR A 257 7.52 15.35 -9.41
C TYR A 257 6.58 14.50 -8.56
N GLY A 258 7.12 13.86 -7.53
CA GLY A 258 6.32 13.09 -6.58
C GLY A 258 6.62 13.45 -5.13
N CYS A 259 5.67 13.17 -4.26
CA CYS A 259 5.86 13.29 -2.82
C CYS A 259 5.10 12.19 -2.08
N VAL A 260 5.79 11.52 -1.15
CA VAL A 260 5.22 10.50 -0.27
C VAL A 260 4.93 11.08 1.10
N HIS A 261 3.72 10.82 1.58
CA HIS A 261 3.24 11.16 2.89
C HIS A 261 2.75 9.92 3.63
N TYR A 262 2.69 9.99 4.95
CA TYR A 262 1.99 9.01 5.78
C TYR A 262 0.80 9.66 6.49
N LEU A 263 -0.22 8.87 6.77
CA LEU A 263 -1.38 9.29 7.55
C LEU A 263 -1.08 9.20 9.05
N ASP A 264 -1.16 10.33 9.73
CA ASP A 264 -1.02 10.46 11.18
C ASP A 264 -2.43 10.56 11.80
N ILE A 265 -2.89 9.42 12.31
CA ILE A 265 -4.20 9.22 12.92
C ILE A 265 -4.24 9.89 14.29
N ILE A 266 -5.08 10.91 14.46
CA ILE A 266 -5.22 11.61 15.76
C ILE A 266 -6.39 11.03 16.55
N ALA A 267 -7.53 10.84 15.89
CA ALA A 267 -8.76 10.38 16.51
C ALA A 267 -8.99 8.87 16.25
N PRO A 268 -9.47 8.11 17.25
CA PRO A 268 -9.74 6.68 17.10
C PRO A 268 -10.98 6.34 16.27
N ARG A 269 -11.82 7.32 15.93
CA ARG A 269 -13.04 7.13 15.12
C ARG A 269 -12.87 7.74 13.73
N PHE A 270 -12.94 6.88 12.72
CA PHE A 270 -12.88 7.22 11.32
C PHE A 270 -14.27 7.18 10.71
N ASN A 271 -14.51 8.04 9.72
CA ASN A 271 -15.60 7.83 8.80
C ASN A 271 -15.12 6.94 7.63
N ASP A 272 -15.99 6.12 7.09
CA ASP A 272 -15.70 5.24 5.94
C ASP A 272 -15.49 6.03 4.62
N GLU A 273 -15.89 7.30 4.60
CA GLU A 273 -15.71 8.19 3.45
C GLU A 273 -14.25 8.57 3.11
N LEU A 274 -13.29 8.41 4.04
CA LEU A 274 -11.92 8.90 3.82
C LEU A 274 -11.29 8.27 2.58
N LEU A 275 -11.34 6.93 2.49
CA LEU A 275 -10.70 6.22 1.39
C LEU A 275 -11.39 6.51 0.06
N LYS A 276 -12.72 6.56 0.07
CA LYS A 276 -13.55 6.94 -1.07
C LYS A 276 -13.16 8.31 -1.62
N LYS A 277 -13.16 9.35 -0.78
CA LYS A 277 -12.80 10.72 -1.19
C LYS A 277 -11.39 10.82 -1.77
N LEU A 278 -10.45 10.00 -1.30
CA LEU A 278 -9.11 9.92 -1.88
C LEU A 278 -9.11 9.26 -3.26
N LEU A 279 -9.87 8.18 -3.43
CA LEU A 279 -9.99 7.47 -4.72
C LEU A 279 -10.80 8.27 -5.75
N ASP A 280 -11.68 9.18 -5.33
CA ASP A 280 -12.45 10.08 -6.20
C ASP A 280 -11.60 11.22 -6.78
N ILE A 281 -10.33 11.36 -6.39
CA ILE A 281 -9.42 12.33 -6.99
C ILE A 281 -9.00 11.85 -8.39
N ASP A 282 -9.32 12.66 -9.39
CA ASP A 282 -8.95 12.44 -10.80
C ASP A 282 -7.52 12.91 -11.13
N ASP A 283 -6.55 12.46 -10.35
CA ASP A 283 -5.11 12.72 -10.55
C ASP A 283 -4.27 11.48 -10.26
N ASN A 284 -2.98 11.54 -10.60
CA ASN A 284 -2.00 10.51 -10.29
C ASN A 284 -1.77 10.45 -8.77
N LEU A 285 -2.47 9.51 -8.14
CA LEU A 285 -2.49 9.29 -6.70
C LEU A 285 -2.38 7.80 -6.42
N THR A 286 -1.53 7.44 -5.46
CA THR A 286 -1.44 6.07 -4.96
C THR A 286 -1.69 6.06 -3.47
N VAL A 287 -2.62 5.22 -3.02
CA VAL A 287 -2.87 4.95 -1.61
C VAL A 287 -2.40 3.53 -1.30
N THR A 288 -1.52 3.41 -0.33
CA THR A 288 -0.92 2.14 0.08
C THR A 288 -1.09 1.90 1.56
N MET A 289 -1.68 0.77 1.94
CA MET A 289 -1.85 0.37 3.34
C MET A 289 -1.16 -0.96 3.58
N HIS A 290 -0.05 -0.95 4.32
CA HIS A 290 0.58 -2.18 4.82
C HIS A 290 -0.05 -2.57 6.12
N MET A 291 -0.38 -3.85 6.27
CA MET A 291 -1.09 -4.39 7.42
C MET A 291 -0.49 -5.72 7.85
N GLN A 292 -0.45 -5.94 9.16
CA GLN A 292 -0.04 -7.20 9.76
C GLN A 292 -0.81 -7.40 11.08
N THR A 293 -1.45 -8.55 11.23
CA THR A 293 -2.10 -8.90 12.49
C THR A 293 -1.07 -9.22 13.56
N MET A 294 -1.33 -8.81 14.79
CA MET A 294 -0.51 -9.15 15.94
C MET A 294 -0.97 -10.48 16.52
N ASP A 295 -0.02 -11.27 17.01
CA ASP A 295 -0.32 -12.46 17.79
C ASP A 295 -1.19 -12.09 19.02
N PRO A 296 -2.36 -12.75 19.22
CA PRO A 296 -3.29 -12.40 20.29
C PRO A 296 -2.66 -12.46 21.68
N VAL A 297 -1.78 -13.44 21.94
CA VAL A 297 -1.11 -13.59 23.24
C VAL A 297 -0.16 -12.43 23.49
N LYS A 298 0.59 -12.01 22.45
CA LYS A 298 1.45 -10.82 22.53
C LYS A 298 0.65 -9.53 22.71
N ALA A 299 -0.47 -9.39 22.00
CA ALA A 299 -1.37 -8.25 22.10
C ALA A 299 -1.94 -8.10 23.54
N ILE A 300 -2.48 -9.18 24.09
CA ILE A 300 -3.00 -9.22 25.47
C ILE A 300 -1.89 -8.88 26.48
N LYS A 301 -0.69 -9.44 26.31
CA LYS A 301 0.44 -9.14 27.20
C LYS A 301 0.84 -7.66 27.14
N MET A 302 0.86 -7.07 25.94
CA MET A 302 1.16 -5.65 25.74
C MET A 302 0.13 -4.75 26.42
N LEU A 303 -1.16 -5.05 26.27
CA LEU A 303 -2.24 -4.28 26.90
C LEU A 303 -2.25 -4.44 28.42
N LYS A 304 -2.03 -5.64 28.95
CA LYS A 304 -1.89 -5.85 30.41
C LYS A 304 -0.72 -5.04 30.98
N ALA A 305 0.40 -4.95 30.25
CA ALA A 305 1.53 -4.12 30.67
C ALA A 305 1.19 -2.62 30.64
N ALA A 306 0.47 -2.16 29.60
CA ALA A 306 -0.01 -0.78 29.51
C ALA A 306 -0.98 -0.45 30.65
N LEU A 307 -1.94 -1.34 30.94
CA LEU A 307 -2.88 -1.19 32.05
C LEU A 307 -2.16 -1.08 33.40
N THR A 308 -1.18 -1.95 33.67
CA THR A 308 -0.37 -1.87 34.90
C THR A 308 0.35 -0.52 35.01
N ASN A 309 0.87 0.02 33.90
CA ASN A 309 1.51 1.34 33.90
C ASN A 309 0.50 2.45 34.18
N ILE A 310 -0.71 2.39 33.61
CA ILE A 310 -1.79 3.36 33.88
C ILE A 310 -2.21 3.30 35.35
N GLN A 311 -2.40 2.11 35.91
CA GLN A 311 -2.71 1.91 37.32
C GLN A 311 -1.60 2.43 38.24
N LYS A 312 -0.33 2.27 37.85
CA LYS A 312 0.79 2.86 38.58
C LYS A 312 0.74 4.39 38.56
N MET A 313 0.48 5.02 37.42
CA MET A 313 0.31 6.48 37.31
C MET A 313 -0.86 6.97 38.17
N LYS A 314 -1.99 6.25 38.16
CA LYS A 314 -3.15 6.53 39.01
C LYS A 314 -2.78 6.53 40.50
N ILE A 315 -2.03 5.52 40.96
CA ILE A 315 -1.55 5.43 42.35
C ILE A 315 -0.58 6.56 42.68
N GLU A 316 0.31 6.94 41.77
CA GLU A 316 1.27 8.03 41.97
C GLU A 316 0.58 9.40 42.12
N GLU A 317 -0.43 9.69 41.28
CA GLU A 317 -1.25 10.90 41.41
C GLU A 317 -2.10 10.87 42.68
N GLN A 318 -2.71 9.74 43.06
CA GLN A 318 -3.40 9.61 44.34
C GLN A 318 -2.48 9.87 45.54
N LYS A 319 -1.24 9.35 45.53
CA LYS A 319 -0.24 9.64 46.57
C LYS A 319 0.18 11.11 46.61
N LYS A 320 0.14 11.79 45.46
CA LYS A 320 0.42 13.23 45.38
C LYS A 320 -0.75 14.05 45.93
N ALA A 321 -1.99 13.67 45.62
CA ALA A 321 -3.20 14.27 46.20
C ALA A 321 -3.18 14.23 47.73
N VAL A 322 -2.89 13.06 48.32
CA VAL A 322 -2.73 12.90 49.78
C VAL A 322 -1.66 13.83 50.35
N ARG A 323 -0.51 13.96 49.69
CA ARG A 323 0.58 14.85 50.14
C ARG A 323 0.24 16.33 50.01
N SER A 324 -0.54 16.69 49.01
CA SER A 324 -0.93 18.06 48.71
C SER A 324 -2.23 18.49 49.40
N GLY A 325 -2.93 17.57 50.09
CA GLY A 325 -4.13 17.85 50.88
C GLY A 325 -5.40 18.08 50.06
N TYR A 326 -5.44 17.66 48.79
CA TYR A 326 -6.66 17.67 47.98
C TYR A 326 -7.21 16.25 47.79
N ASP A 327 -8.48 16.17 47.39
CA ASP A 327 -9.23 14.91 47.27
C ASP A 327 -8.55 13.91 46.31
N MET A 328 -8.44 12.66 46.76
CA MET A 328 -7.84 11.55 46.02
C MET A 328 -8.65 11.15 44.79
N ASP A 329 -9.94 11.46 44.78
CA ASP A 329 -10.84 11.14 43.67
C ASP A 329 -10.70 12.13 42.51
N ILE A 330 -9.99 13.25 42.72
CA ILE A 330 -9.65 14.20 41.66
C ILE A 330 -8.45 13.66 40.88
N LEU A 331 -8.73 12.78 39.93
CA LEU A 331 -7.76 12.25 38.98
C LEU A 331 -7.80 13.01 37.64
N PRO A 332 -6.66 13.15 36.95
CA PRO A 332 -6.64 13.63 35.57
C PRO A 332 -7.57 12.79 34.70
N THR A 333 -8.45 13.46 33.93
CA THR A 333 -9.43 12.81 33.05
C THR A 333 -8.78 11.84 32.06
N ASP A 334 -7.56 12.14 31.61
CA ASP A 334 -6.77 11.29 30.73
C ASP A 334 -6.50 9.91 31.35
N ILE A 335 -6.12 9.84 32.64
CA ILE A 335 -5.82 8.57 33.31
C ILE A 335 -7.09 7.71 33.40
N ILE A 336 -8.21 8.32 33.76
CA ILE A 336 -9.52 7.63 33.85
C ILE A 336 -9.92 7.09 32.48
N THR A 337 -9.80 7.92 31.44
CA THR A 337 -10.18 7.57 30.06
C THR A 337 -9.29 6.46 29.52
N TYR A 338 -7.97 6.58 29.67
CA TYR A 338 -7.03 5.54 29.22
C TYR A 338 -7.23 4.22 29.96
N GLU A 339 -7.51 4.23 31.27
CA GLU A 339 -7.81 3.01 32.02
C GLU A 339 -9.07 2.32 31.47
N LYS A 340 -10.14 3.10 31.27
CA LYS A 340 -11.41 2.62 30.71
C LYS A 340 -11.22 2.06 29.30
N ASP A 341 -10.64 2.82 28.39
CA ASP A 341 -10.42 2.43 26.99
C ASP A 341 -9.53 1.18 26.88
N THR A 342 -8.51 1.08 27.75
CA THR A 342 -7.62 -0.10 27.78
C THR A 342 -8.36 -1.34 28.28
N LEU A 343 -9.26 -1.20 29.26
CA LEU A 343 -10.10 -2.30 29.75
C LEU A 343 -11.11 -2.75 28.69
N GLU A 344 -11.78 -1.81 28.03
CA GLU A 344 -12.72 -2.10 26.92
C GLU A 344 -11.99 -2.81 25.77
N LEU A 345 -10.82 -2.33 25.36
CA LEU A 345 -10.02 -2.98 24.33
C LEU A 345 -9.53 -4.39 24.76
N LEU A 346 -9.18 -4.56 26.03
CA LEU A 346 -8.78 -5.86 26.55
C LEU A 346 -9.95 -6.84 26.56
N ASP A 347 -11.15 -6.39 26.93
CA ASP A 347 -12.36 -7.20 26.85
C ASP A 347 -12.66 -7.57 25.40
N ASP A 348 -12.67 -6.60 24.49
CA ASP A 348 -12.87 -6.80 23.05
C ASP A 348 -11.93 -7.84 22.45
N LEU A 349 -10.66 -7.89 22.87
CA LEU A 349 -9.72 -8.92 22.38
C LEU A 349 -9.94 -10.32 22.99
N ASN A 350 -10.57 -10.41 24.17
CA ASN A 350 -10.86 -11.69 24.82
C ASN A 350 -12.23 -12.25 24.41
N THR A 351 -13.23 -11.38 24.23
CA THR A 351 -14.64 -11.74 24.00
C THR A 351 -15.06 -11.60 22.55
N SER A 352 -14.55 -10.60 21.84
CA SER A 352 -14.82 -10.39 20.41
C SER A 352 -13.70 -10.98 19.56
N ASN A 353 -14.00 -11.39 18.31
CA ASN A 353 -13.00 -11.85 17.35
C ASN A 353 -12.13 -10.68 16.81
N GLN A 354 -11.83 -9.69 17.64
CA GLN A 354 -10.99 -8.56 17.27
C GLN A 354 -9.51 -8.91 17.40
N LYS A 355 -8.71 -8.36 16.49
CA LYS A 355 -7.25 -8.46 16.54
C LYS A 355 -6.65 -7.06 16.58
N ILE A 356 -5.44 -6.99 17.12
CA ILE A 356 -4.59 -5.82 16.94
C ILE A 356 -3.93 -5.90 15.56
N ILE A 357 -4.02 -4.83 14.79
CA ILE A 357 -3.41 -4.70 13.47
C ILE A 357 -2.37 -3.59 13.53
N LYS A 358 -1.17 -3.91 13.08
CA LYS A 358 -0.14 -2.92 12.77
C LYS A 358 -0.35 -2.46 11.35
N MET A 359 -0.58 -1.17 11.16
CA MET A 359 -0.86 -0.57 9.87
C MET A 359 0.08 0.59 9.56
N THR A 360 0.49 0.69 8.30
CA THR A 360 1.16 1.86 7.74
C THR A 360 0.35 2.34 6.55
N PHE A 361 -0.14 3.58 6.61
CA PHE A 361 -0.93 4.19 5.55
C PHE A 361 -0.08 5.26 4.87
N LEU A 362 0.21 5.05 3.58
CA LEU A 362 1.02 5.93 2.75
C LEU A 362 0.19 6.49 1.60
N ILE A 363 0.45 7.74 1.25
CA ILE A 363 -0.14 8.42 0.10
C ILE A 363 0.98 9.01 -0.74
N THR A 364 1.04 8.61 -2.00
CA THR A 364 1.99 9.13 -2.98
C THR A 364 1.26 9.97 -4.01
N CYS A 365 1.59 11.25 -4.08
CA CYS A 365 1.05 12.20 -5.05
C CYS A 365 2.08 12.44 -6.15
N TYR A 366 1.63 12.58 -7.41
CA TYR A 366 2.46 12.97 -8.54
C TYR A 366 1.91 14.23 -9.25
N GLY A 367 2.80 14.99 -9.88
CA GLY A 367 2.44 16.14 -10.73
C GLY A 367 3.49 16.42 -11.81
N ARG A 368 3.08 16.99 -12.95
CA ARG A 368 3.99 17.31 -14.08
C ARG A 368 4.91 18.47 -13.77
N ASN A 369 4.46 19.35 -12.89
CA ASN A 369 5.25 20.43 -12.32
C ASN A 369 5.02 20.52 -10.80
N LYS A 370 5.85 21.33 -10.13
CA LYS A 370 5.77 21.49 -8.67
C LYS A 370 4.42 22.06 -8.20
N ARG A 371 3.82 22.96 -8.99
CA ARG A 371 2.55 23.61 -8.66
C ARG A 371 1.40 22.61 -8.68
N GLU A 372 1.33 21.76 -9.69
CA GLU A 372 0.35 20.66 -9.76
C GLU A 372 0.48 19.71 -8.58
N LEU A 373 1.72 19.32 -8.25
CA LEU A 373 1.99 18.47 -7.08
C LEU A 373 1.52 19.14 -5.78
N GLU A 374 1.83 20.42 -5.58
CA GLU A 374 1.41 21.19 -4.40
C GLU A 374 -0.12 21.32 -4.31
N ASN A 375 -0.80 21.58 -5.43
CA ASN A 375 -2.26 21.65 -5.49
C ASN A 375 -2.91 20.29 -5.14
N LEU A 376 -2.34 19.18 -5.62
CA LEU A 376 -2.81 17.84 -5.29
C LEU A 376 -2.60 17.54 -3.80
N ILE A 377 -1.42 17.86 -3.24
CA ILE A 377 -1.14 17.69 -1.81
C ILE A 377 -2.11 18.51 -0.95
N GLN A 378 -2.44 19.73 -1.34
CA GLN A 378 -3.42 20.56 -0.63
C GLN A 378 -4.82 19.94 -0.64
N ARG A 379 -5.29 19.42 -1.79
CA ARG A 379 -6.57 18.71 -1.88
C ARG A 379 -6.61 17.48 -0.99
N VAL A 380 -5.57 16.63 -1.08
CA VAL A 380 -5.42 15.42 -0.25
C VAL A 380 -5.39 15.78 1.24
N SER A 381 -4.64 16.83 1.61
CA SER A 381 -4.59 17.30 2.99
C SER A 381 -5.95 17.81 3.50
N GLY A 382 -6.74 18.47 2.65
CA GLY A 382 -8.08 18.93 3.00
C GLY A 382 -9.03 17.77 3.32
N ILE A 383 -9.03 16.72 2.49
CA ILE A 383 -9.81 15.49 2.73
C ILE A 383 -9.39 14.82 4.05
N ILE A 384 -8.09 14.72 4.29
CA ILE A 384 -7.53 14.07 5.48
C ILE A 384 -7.86 14.84 6.77
N GLN A 385 -7.84 16.17 6.72
CA GLN A 385 -8.24 17.02 7.84
C GLN A 385 -9.71 16.87 8.18
N GLN A 386 -10.60 16.73 7.19
CA GLN A 386 -12.02 16.45 7.41
C GLN A 386 -12.23 15.11 8.14
N ALA A 387 -11.35 14.14 7.92
CA ALA A 387 -11.34 12.85 8.60
C ALA A 387 -10.58 12.86 9.96
N ASN A 388 -10.33 14.04 10.56
CA ASN A 388 -9.61 14.21 11.83
C ASN A 388 -8.21 13.56 11.86
N CYS A 389 -7.54 13.57 10.72
CA CYS A 389 -6.18 13.06 10.56
C CYS A 389 -5.23 14.14 10.07
N ASN A 390 -3.93 13.89 10.26
CA ASN A 390 -2.88 14.73 9.73
C ASN A 390 -2.17 14.03 8.57
N LEU A 391 -1.95 14.76 7.48
CA LEU A 391 -1.05 14.32 6.42
C LEU A 391 0.37 14.75 6.77
N ARG A 392 1.30 13.80 6.90
CA ARG A 392 2.70 14.08 7.25
C ARG A 392 3.63 13.68 6.12
N CYS A 393 4.44 14.63 5.65
CA CYS A 393 5.45 14.36 4.63
C CYS A 393 6.56 13.46 5.18
N MET A 394 6.97 12.45 4.41
CA MET A 394 8.12 11.60 4.72
C MET A 394 9.45 12.32 4.41
N GLN A 395 9.72 13.40 5.13
CA GLN A 395 10.90 14.23 4.88
C GLN A 395 12.19 13.41 5.02
N TYR A 396 13.09 13.51 4.03
CA TYR A 396 14.33 12.74 3.91
C TYR A 396 14.16 11.22 3.75
N LEU A 397 12.93 10.70 3.80
CA LEU A 397 12.60 9.29 3.62
C LEU A 397 11.78 9.05 2.34
N GLN A 398 11.85 9.96 1.37
CA GLN A 398 11.09 9.89 0.12
C GLN A 398 11.42 8.63 -0.70
N GLU A 399 12.68 8.21 -0.74
CA GLU A 399 13.08 6.97 -1.41
C GLU A 399 12.45 5.74 -0.74
N GLN A 400 12.56 5.64 0.59
CA GLN A 400 11.97 4.55 1.36
C GLN A 400 10.43 4.55 1.26
N GLY A 401 9.82 5.72 1.35
CA GLY A 401 8.38 5.90 1.20
C GLY A 401 7.88 5.49 -0.19
N LEU A 402 8.62 5.83 -1.25
CA LEU A 402 8.25 5.50 -2.62
C LEU A 402 8.31 3.99 -2.85
N MET A 403 9.36 3.34 -2.34
CA MET A 403 9.52 1.89 -2.43
C MET A 403 8.49 1.15 -1.60
N ALA A 404 8.16 1.64 -0.41
CA ALA A 404 7.08 1.09 0.40
C ALA A 404 5.71 1.32 -0.24
N SER A 405 5.52 2.39 -1.00
CA SER A 405 4.26 2.66 -1.69
C SER A 405 4.07 1.79 -2.93
N ALA A 406 5.13 1.18 -3.49
CA ALA A 406 5.05 0.29 -4.66
C ALA A 406 4.33 -1.04 -4.35
N PRO A 407 3.72 -1.73 -5.34
CA PRO A 407 2.98 -2.99 -5.18
C PRO A 407 3.91 -4.22 -5.02
N ILE A 408 4.88 -4.13 -4.10
CA ILE A 408 5.89 -5.16 -3.85
C ILE A 408 5.57 -5.97 -2.59
N GLY A 409 4.89 -5.37 -1.60
CA GLY A 409 4.56 -5.99 -0.31
C GLY A 409 5.65 -5.82 0.76
N CYS A 410 6.55 -4.84 0.59
CA CYS A 410 7.65 -4.56 1.52
C CYS A 410 7.49 -3.15 2.12
N ASN A 411 7.70 -3.03 3.42
CA ASN A 411 7.62 -1.76 4.13
C ASN A 411 8.79 -1.63 5.10
N ASP A 412 9.74 -0.77 4.73
CA ASP A 412 10.94 -0.48 5.54
C ASP A 412 10.91 0.95 6.09
N THR A 413 9.72 1.58 6.16
CA THR A 413 9.58 2.98 6.61
C THR A 413 9.70 3.15 8.12
N GLY A 414 9.49 2.07 8.89
CA GLY A 414 9.46 2.10 10.36
C GLY A 414 8.26 2.83 10.97
N ILE A 415 7.33 3.32 10.13
CA ILE A 415 6.11 4.00 10.58
C ILE A 415 5.03 2.93 10.77
N GLU A 416 4.53 2.78 11.98
CA GLU A 416 3.42 1.85 12.27
C GLU A 416 2.40 2.53 13.19
N ARG A 417 1.13 2.25 12.95
CA ARG A 417 0.02 2.55 13.85
C ARG A 417 -0.68 1.29 14.25
N VAL A 418 -1.11 1.25 15.51
CA VAL A 418 -1.85 0.13 16.08
C VAL A 418 -3.33 0.48 16.02
N LEU A 419 -4.10 -0.37 15.33
CA LEU A 419 -5.55 -0.26 15.21
C LEU A 419 -6.20 -1.59 15.60
N THR A 420 -7.50 -1.55 15.88
CA THR A 420 -8.32 -2.76 15.97
C THR A 420 -8.83 -3.17 14.60
N THR A 421 -9.23 -4.44 14.45
CA THR A 421 -9.89 -4.91 13.23
C THR A 421 -11.05 -4.01 12.80
N LYS A 422 -11.92 -3.62 13.73
CA LYS A 422 -13.06 -2.75 13.43
C LYS A 422 -12.61 -1.39 12.90
N SER A 423 -11.62 -0.75 13.53
CA SER A 423 -11.10 0.55 13.05
C SER A 423 -10.41 0.43 11.69
N THR A 424 -9.73 -0.68 11.40
CA THR A 424 -9.13 -0.92 10.08
C THR A 424 -10.18 -1.20 9.02
N ALA A 425 -11.27 -1.90 9.36
CA ALA A 425 -12.32 -2.25 8.41
C ALA A 425 -13.07 -1.04 7.85
N ILE A 426 -13.12 0.07 8.58
CA ILE A 426 -13.68 1.36 8.10
C ILE A 426 -12.94 1.85 6.84
N LEU A 427 -11.69 1.46 6.63
CA LEU A 427 -10.90 1.76 5.43
C LEU A 427 -11.19 0.77 4.29
N VAL A 428 -12.47 0.39 4.15
CA VAL A 428 -12.92 -0.54 3.12
C VAL A 428 -12.71 0.07 1.73
N PRO A 429 -12.08 -0.64 0.78
CA PRO A 429 -11.70 -0.09 -0.52
C PRO A 429 -12.83 -0.22 -1.55
N PHE A 430 -14.10 -0.05 -1.17
CA PHE A 430 -15.24 -0.17 -2.08
C PHE A 430 -15.98 1.17 -2.21
N CYS A 431 -16.40 1.48 -3.42
CA CYS A 431 -17.13 2.70 -3.76
C CYS A 431 -18.33 2.34 -4.64
N THR A 432 -18.17 2.40 -5.96
CA THR A 432 -19.22 2.12 -6.94
C THR A 432 -18.69 1.14 -7.98
N GLN A 433 -19.48 0.13 -8.32
CA GLN A 433 -19.11 -0.83 -9.35
C GLN A 433 -19.33 -0.24 -10.75
N GLU A 434 -18.26 -0.19 -11.53
CA GLU A 434 -18.35 0.19 -12.93
C GLU A 434 -18.66 -1.01 -13.82
N LEU A 435 -19.68 -0.88 -14.66
CA LEU A 435 -19.98 -1.83 -15.71
C LEU A 435 -19.26 -1.39 -16.99
N PHE A 436 -18.01 -1.83 -17.13
CA PHE A 436 -17.18 -1.55 -18.30
C PHE A 436 -16.57 -2.84 -18.85
N MET A 437 -17.04 -3.26 -20.03
CA MET A 437 -16.56 -4.43 -20.75
C MET A 437 -15.73 -3.99 -21.96
N PRO A 438 -14.57 -4.61 -22.22
CA PRO A 438 -13.82 -4.34 -23.45
C PRO A 438 -14.62 -4.80 -24.67
N ALA A 439 -14.34 -4.19 -25.82
CA ALA A 439 -14.97 -4.53 -27.09
C ALA A 439 -14.96 -6.05 -27.37
N PRO A 440 -16.03 -6.61 -27.96
CA PRO A 440 -17.24 -5.95 -28.45
C PRO A 440 -18.27 -5.72 -27.32
N ALA A 441 -18.49 -4.47 -26.91
CA ALA A 441 -19.45 -4.08 -25.88
C ALA A 441 -20.26 -2.86 -26.35
N ILE A 442 -21.51 -2.76 -25.94
CA ILE A 442 -22.43 -1.69 -26.35
C ILE A 442 -22.45 -0.61 -25.27
N TYR A 443 -22.51 0.66 -25.67
CA TYR A 443 -22.61 1.80 -24.77
C TYR A 443 -24.06 2.01 -24.31
N TYR A 444 -24.25 2.18 -23.00
CA TYR A 444 -25.56 2.40 -22.36
C TYR A 444 -25.72 3.79 -21.76
N GLY A 445 -24.64 4.58 -21.66
CA GLY A 445 -24.66 5.90 -21.05
C GLY A 445 -23.48 6.16 -20.13
N LEU A 446 -23.58 7.21 -19.33
CA LEU A 446 -22.65 7.51 -18.26
C LEU A 446 -23.27 7.13 -16.91
N ASN A 447 -22.45 6.59 -16.02
CA ASN A 447 -22.83 6.39 -14.63
C ASN A 447 -23.00 7.76 -13.96
N ALA A 448 -24.16 8.02 -13.36
CA ALA A 448 -24.48 9.32 -12.78
C ALA A 448 -23.62 9.69 -11.55
N LEU A 449 -23.05 8.69 -10.86
CA LEU A 449 -22.21 8.92 -9.69
C LEU A 449 -20.75 9.16 -10.07
N SER A 450 -20.21 8.33 -10.95
CA SER A 450 -18.79 8.34 -11.28
C SER A 450 -18.44 9.04 -12.58
N ASN A 451 -19.45 9.38 -13.39
CA ASN A 451 -19.33 9.86 -14.77
C ASN A 451 -18.57 8.90 -15.72
N ASN A 452 -18.28 7.67 -15.29
CA ASN A 452 -17.64 6.68 -16.14
C ASN A 452 -18.63 6.11 -17.17
N MET A 453 -18.12 5.68 -18.33
CA MET A 453 -18.97 5.07 -19.34
C MET A 453 -19.46 3.68 -18.91
N ILE A 454 -20.74 3.43 -19.17
CA ILE A 454 -21.36 2.12 -19.00
C ILE A 454 -21.29 1.41 -20.34
N MET A 455 -20.43 0.39 -20.42
CA MET A 455 -20.25 -0.45 -21.61
C MET A 455 -20.43 -1.91 -21.26
N ALA A 456 -21.37 -2.57 -21.94
CA ALA A 456 -21.65 -3.97 -21.69
C ALA A 456 -22.04 -4.75 -22.95
N ASP A 457 -21.58 -5.99 -23.02
CA ASP A 457 -22.22 -7.00 -23.85
C ASP A 457 -23.16 -7.84 -22.97
N ARG A 458 -24.46 -7.58 -23.06
CA ARG A 458 -25.47 -8.30 -22.29
C ARG A 458 -25.39 -9.81 -22.49
N LYS A 459 -24.98 -10.29 -23.67
CA LYS A 459 -24.87 -11.74 -23.94
C LYS A 459 -23.82 -12.43 -23.07
N ARG A 460 -22.86 -11.67 -22.56
CA ARG A 460 -21.77 -12.16 -21.69
C ARG A 460 -22.06 -11.94 -20.20
N LEU A 461 -23.13 -11.23 -19.86
CA LEU A 461 -23.58 -11.08 -18.49
C LEU A 461 -24.35 -12.33 -18.03
N ARG A 462 -24.46 -12.50 -16.71
CA ARG A 462 -25.18 -13.64 -16.11
C ARG A 462 -26.62 -13.76 -16.60
N THR A 463 -27.26 -12.62 -16.87
CA THR A 463 -28.60 -12.55 -17.47
C THR A 463 -28.54 -11.68 -18.73
N PRO A 464 -28.80 -12.23 -19.93
CA PRO A 464 -28.71 -11.47 -21.17
C PRO A 464 -29.93 -10.59 -21.46
N ASN A 465 -31.02 -10.78 -20.71
CA ASN A 465 -32.25 -10.00 -20.85
C ASN A 465 -32.06 -8.57 -20.32
N GLY A 466 -32.69 -7.59 -20.95
CA GLY A 466 -32.76 -6.22 -20.45
C GLY A 466 -34.17 -5.66 -20.59
N VAL A 467 -34.58 -4.84 -19.62
CA VAL A 467 -35.87 -4.17 -19.59
C VAL A 467 -35.60 -2.68 -19.40
N ILE A 468 -36.24 -1.84 -20.20
CA ILE A 468 -36.22 -0.38 -20.06
C ILE A 468 -37.61 0.02 -19.60
N LEU A 469 -37.70 0.65 -18.42
CA LEU A 469 -38.96 1.12 -17.84
C LEU A 469 -38.92 2.64 -17.80
N GLY A 470 -40.00 3.29 -18.24
CA GLY A 470 -40.12 4.74 -18.27
C GLY A 470 -41.58 5.18 -18.23
N THR A 471 -41.83 6.33 -17.61
CA THR A 471 -43.14 7.00 -17.63
C THR A 471 -43.33 7.77 -18.95
N PRO A 472 -44.57 8.11 -19.37
CA PRO A 472 -44.77 8.94 -20.56
C PRO A 472 -43.94 10.24 -20.49
N GLY A 473 -43.09 10.48 -21.50
CA GLY A 473 -42.21 11.65 -21.58
C GLY A 473 -40.79 11.48 -21.04
N SER A 474 -40.35 10.25 -20.73
CA SER A 474 -39.00 9.97 -20.19
C SER A 474 -37.93 9.58 -21.23
N LEU A 475 -38.28 9.56 -22.53
CA LEU A 475 -37.38 9.30 -23.66
C LEU A 475 -37.26 10.52 -24.58
#